data_AF-A0A383EK53-F1
#
_entry.id   AF-A0A383EK53-F1
#
_cell.length_a   1.000
_cell.length_b   1.000
_cell.length_c   1.000
_cell.angle_alpha   90.00
_cell.angle_beta   90.00
_cell.angle_gamma   90.00
#
_symmetry.space_group_name_H-M   'P 1'
#
loop_
_entity.id
_entity.type
_entity.pdbx_description
1 polymer ?
#
loop_
_entity_poly.entity_id
_entity_poly.type
_entity_poly.pdbx_seq_one_letter_code
_entity_poly.pdbx_strand_id
1 'polypeptide(L)' 'MHRSYQKIDRRQSKSIHVGSVKIGGNAPISVQTMTNSITSDIRSTLAQ' A
#
# COMPACT_ATOMS: atom_id res chain seq x y z
N MET A 1 8.37 26.08 0.77
CA MET A 1 9.60 25.30 0.49
C MET A 1 9.19 23.85 0.24
N HIS A 2 9.31 23.35 -1.00
CA HIS A 2 9.06 21.93 -1.28
C HIS A 2 10.37 21.15 -1.20
N ARG A 3 10.37 20.05 -0.43
CA ARG A 3 11.49 19.13 -0.29
C ARG A 3 11.65 18.33 -1.60
N SER A 4 12.88 17.98 -1.98
CA SER A 4 13.20 17.31 -3.24
C SER A 4 12.41 16.01 -3.46
N TYR A 5 12.14 15.26 -2.39
CA TYR A 5 11.33 14.03 -2.40
C TYR A 5 9.81 14.28 -2.45
N GLN A 6 9.34 15.52 -2.46
CA GLN A 6 7.92 15.84 -2.68
C GLN A 6 7.56 15.92 -4.17
N LYS A 7 8.53 16.12 -5.06
CA LYS A 7 8.34 15.99 -6.51
C LYS A 7 8.87 14.62 -6.96
N ILE A 8 8.01 13.62 -6.88
CA ILE A 8 8.28 12.26 -7.37
C ILE A 8 7.56 12.09 -8.71
N ASP A 9 8.31 11.92 -9.79
CA ASP A 9 7.77 11.45 -11.05
C ASP A 9 7.64 9.91 -10.98
N ARG A 10 6.42 9.41 -10.88
CA ARG A 10 6.16 7.98 -10.73
C ARG A 10 6.18 7.33 -12.11
N ARG A 11 6.93 6.23 -12.25
CA ARG A 11 6.91 5.40 -13.47
C ARG A 11 5.47 5.03 -13.86
N GLN A 12 5.11 5.29 -15.11
CA GLN A 12 3.85 4.82 -15.68
C GLN A 12 3.81 3.29 -15.67
N SER A 13 2.82 2.73 -14.98
CA SER A 13 2.65 1.30 -14.81
C SER A 13 1.23 0.87 -15.19
N LYS A 14 1.06 -0.41 -15.52
CA LYS A 14 -0.27 -0.99 -15.68
C LYS A 14 -1.03 -0.89 -14.37
N SER A 15 -2.30 -0.52 -14.44
CA SER A 15 -3.17 -0.47 -13.27
C SER A 15 -3.80 -1.84 -13.01
N ILE A 16 -3.79 -2.27 -11.74
CA ILE A 16 -4.39 -3.53 -11.26
C ILE A 16 -5.27 -3.27 -10.04
N HIS A 17 -6.13 -4.24 -9.70
CA HIS A 17 -6.95 -4.20 -8.50
C HIS A 17 -6.50 -5.28 -7.50
N VAL A 18 -6.41 -4.90 -6.23
CA VAL A 18 -6.24 -5.80 -5.08
C VAL A 18 -7.51 -5.64 -4.22
N GLY A 19 -8.45 -6.56 -4.36
CA GLY A 19 -9.81 -6.35 -3.85
C GLY A 19 -10.44 -5.11 -4.49
N SER A 20 -10.89 -4.16 -3.67
CA SER A 20 -11.44 -2.87 -4.10
C SER A 20 -10.37 -1.78 -4.30
N VAL A 21 -9.09 -2.05 -4.03
CA VAL A 21 -8.00 -1.05 -4.10
C VAL A 21 -7.32 -1.09 -5.46
N LYS A 22 -7.23 0.07 -6.12
CA LYS A 22 -6.53 0.22 -7.41
C LYS A 22 -5.08 0.65 -7.20
N ILE A 23 -4.14 -0.07 -7.83
CA ILE A 23 -2.69 0.16 -7.71
C ILE A 23 -2.08 0.38 -9.09
N GLY A 24 -1.19 1.37 -9.21
CA GLY A 24 -0.48 1.70 -10.46
C GLY A 24 -1.27 2.60 -11.41
N GLY A 25 -0.64 2.97 -12.53
CA GLY A 25 -1.15 4.00 -13.44
C GLY A 25 -1.34 5.33 -12.72
N ASN A 26 -2.52 5.94 -12.89
CA ASN A 26 -2.88 7.22 -12.27
C ASN A 26 -3.47 7.09 -10.85
N ALA A 27 -3.45 5.89 -10.26
CA ALA A 27 -3.94 5.70 -8.89
C ALA A 27 -2.95 6.29 -7.85
N PRO A 28 -3.44 6.79 -6.71
CA PRO A 28 -2.56 7.28 -5.63
C PRO A 28 -1.63 6.18 -5.10
N ILE A 29 -0.55 6.56 -4.40
CA ILE A 29 0.34 5.58 -3.75
C ILE A 29 -0.42 4.97 -2.57
N SER A 30 -0.66 3.68 -2.61
CA SER A 30 -1.25 2.94 -1.49
C SER A 30 -0.21 2.66 -0.41
N VAL A 31 -0.62 2.73 0.86
CA VAL A 31 0.19 2.30 2.00
C VAL A 31 -0.21 0.87 2.38
N GLN A 32 0.77 0.02 2.64
CA GLN A 32 0.57 -1.36 3.09
C GLN A 32 1.41 -1.61 4.35
N THR A 33 0.90 -2.47 5.23
CA THR A 33 1.60 -2.98 6.42
C THR A 33 1.47 -4.50 6.48
N MET A 34 2.12 -5.12 7.47
CA MET A 34 2.10 -6.55 7.73
C MET A 34 1.88 -6.80 9.22
N THR A 35 1.09 -7.82 9.56
CA THR A 35 0.91 -8.24 10.96
C THR A 35 2.17 -8.96 11.47
N ASN A 36 2.45 -8.84 12.76
CA ASN A 36 3.56 -9.49 13.45
C ASN A 36 3.10 -10.65 14.33
N SER A 37 1.79 -10.83 14.53
CA SER A 37 1.20 -11.98 15.21
C SER A 37 1.46 -13.30 14.48
N ILE A 38 1.42 -14.40 15.22
CA ILE A 38 1.41 -15.74 14.63
C ILE A 38 0.09 -15.92 13.87
N THR A 39 0.16 -16.18 12.56
CA THR A 39 -1.02 -16.22 11.67
C THR A 39 -2.08 -17.24 12.09
N SER A 40 -1.67 -18.36 12.69
CA SER A 40 -2.60 -19.37 13.20
C SER A 40 -3.34 -18.92 14.48
N ASP A 41 -2.81 -17.93 15.21
CA ASP A 41 -3.56 -17.24 16.27
C ASP A 41 -4.47 -16.18 15.63
N ILE A 42 -5.70 -16.59 15.37
CA ILE A 42 -6.74 -15.78 14.75
C ILE A 42 -7.04 -14.53 15.58
N ARG A 43 -7.11 -14.65 16.92
CA ARG A 43 -7.53 -13.54 17.78
C ARG A 43 -6.46 -12.46 17.83
N SER A 44 -5.19 -12.86 17.96
CA SER A 44 -4.06 -11.94 17.95
C SER A 44 -3.93 -11.21 16.60
N THR A 45 -4.10 -11.93 15.49
CA THR A 45 -3.98 -11.36 14.13
C THR A 45 -5.07 -10.35 13.79
N LEU A 46 -6.29 -10.56 14.29
CA LEU A 46 -7.39 -9.61 14.08
C LEU A 46 -7.30 -8.35 14.95
N ALA A 47 -6.59 -8.42 16.09
CA ALA A 47 -6.52 -7.34 17.06
C ALA A 47 -5.35 -6.36 16.83
N GLN A 48 -4.44 -6.67 15.91
CA GLN A 48 -3.29 -5.84 15.54
C GLN A 48 -3.66 -4.82 14.46
#